data_AF-A0AAW9IYF2-F1
#
_entry.id   AF-A0AAW9IYF2-F1
#
_cell.length_a   1.000
_cell.length_b   1.000
_cell.length_c   1.000
_cell.angle_alpha   90.00
_cell.angle_beta   90.00
_cell.angle_gamma   90.00
#
_symmetry.space_group_name_H-M   'P 1'
#
loop_
_entity.id
_entity.type
_entity.pdbx_description
1 polymer ?
#
loop_
_entity_poly.entity_id
_entity_poly.type
_entity_poly.pdbx_seq_one_letter_code
_entity_poly.pdbx_strand_id
1 'polypeptide(L)'
;MFKKRKITNILAGLTICILGSVITGCGSGNKSTLDTSNVTLITKVSPYGEVGYAMVCDFGDTVDSKYLDPKNFSVETTVDNKTETRNITRVYTNSEIAISDESKDGKYVVIELNPEDANATTLGFNEEAFL
;
A
#
# COMPACT_ATOMS: atom_id res chain seq x y z
N MET A 1 -23.34 29.35 -34.26
CA MET A 1 -24.42 28.37 -34.05
C MET A 1 -23.93 27.36 -33.01
N PHE A 2 -24.41 27.45 -31.77
CA PHE A 2 -24.09 26.53 -30.68
C PHE A 2 -24.76 25.17 -30.88
N LYS A 3 -24.31 24.15 -30.10
CA LYS A 3 -24.96 22.86 -29.76
C LYS A 3 -24.33 21.67 -30.54
N LYS A 4 -23.82 20.58 -29.96
CA LYS A 4 -23.90 19.99 -28.60
C LYS A 4 -22.78 18.95 -28.46
N ARG A 5 -22.06 18.92 -27.33
CA ARG A 5 -21.22 17.78 -26.92
C ARG A 5 -22.13 16.59 -26.58
N LYS A 6 -21.86 15.40 -27.12
CA LYS A 6 -22.52 14.16 -26.70
C LYS A 6 -21.69 13.55 -25.58
N ILE A 7 -22.28 13.54 -24.39
CA ILE A 7 -21.87 12.74 -23.24
C ILE A 7 -22.41 11.33 -23.52
N THR A 8 -21.58 10.29 -23.44
CA THR A 8 -22.04 8.91 -23.59
C THR A 8 -21.46 8.07 -22.46
N ASN A 9 -22.33 7.92 -21.46
CA ASN A 9 -22.47 6.95 -20.39
C ASN A 9 -21.38 5.87 -20.21
N ILE A 10 -20.86 5.91 -18.98
CA ILE A 10 -20.28 4.85 -18.17
C ILE A 10 -21.06 3.53 -18.34
N LEU A 11 -20.34 2.45 -18.66
CA LEU A 11 -20.82 1.09 -18.39
C LEU A 11 -19.65 0.27 -17.84
N ALA A 12 -19.66 0.09 -16.52
CA ALA A 12 -18.80 -0.84 -15.81
C ALA A 12 -19.23 -2.28 -16.16
N GLY A 13 -18.31 -3.06 -16.72
CA GLY A 13 -18.48 -4.49 -16.96
C GLY A 13 -17.65 -5.29 -15.98
N LEU A 14 -18.23 -5.66 -14.85
CA LEU A 14 -17.72 -6.65 -13.91
C LEU A 14 -17.96 -8.04 -14.52
N THR A 15 -16.92 -8.76 -14.94
CA THR A 15 -17.04 -10.13 -15.44
C THR A 15 -16.62 -11.12 -14.35
N ILE A 16 -17.60 -11.89 -13.88
CA ILE A 16 -17.47 -13.00 -12.92
C ILE A 16 -17.07 -14.27 -13.67
N CYS A 17 -15.99 -14.94 -13.22
CA CYS A 17 -15.68 -16.32 -13.57
C CYS A 17 -16.07 -17.23 -12.39
N ILE A 18 -16.96 -18.19 -12.62
CA ILE A 18 -17.22 -19.28 -11.66
C ILE A 18 -17.08 -20.60 -12.41
N LEU A 19 -16.02 -21.34 -12.11
CA LEU A 19 -16.00 -22.81 -12.25
C LEU A 19 -15.20 -23.41 -11.07
N GLY A 20 -15.97 -23.89 -10.09
CA GLY A 20 -15.71 -25.09 -9.28
C GLY A 20 -14.45 -25.15 -8.41
N SER A 21 -14.65 -25.04 -7.09
CA SER A 21 -14.25 -26.04 -6.08
C SER A 21 -14.79 -25.64 -4.69
N VAL A 22 -15.40 -26.60 -4.00
CA VAL A 22 -15.97 -26.45 -2.66
C VAL A 22 -14.88 -26.31 -1.60
N ILE A 23 -14.92 -25.23 -0.82
CA ILE A 23 -14.52 -25.24 0.59
C ILE A 23 -15.46 -24.33 1.37
N THR A 24 -16.20 -24.98 2.27
CA THR A 24 -17.00 -24.40 3.34
C THR A 24 -16.14 -23.46 4.19
N GLY A 25 -16.53 -22.18 4.27
CA GLY A 25 -15.92 -21.24 5.19
C GLY A 25 -16.01 -19.78 4.77
N CYS A 26 -17.20 -19.26 4.42
CA CYS A 26 -17.40 -17.81 4.46
C CYS A 26 -17.50 -17.38 5.92
N GLY A 27 -16.35 -17.15 6.55
CA GLY A 27 -16.32 -16.23 7.68
C GLY A 27 -16.69 -14.85 7.15
N SER A 28 -17.93 -14.42 7.38
CA SER A 28 -18.26 -12.98 7.38
C SER A 28 -17.53 -12.33 8.55
N GLY A 29 -16.22 -12.18 8.43
CA GLY A 29 -15.49 -11.22 9.22
C GLY A 29 -15.87 -9.85 8.70
N ASN A 30 -16.32 -8.96 9.60
CA ASN A 30 -16.35 -7.54 9.29
C ASN A 30 -14.94 -7.16 8.84
N LYS A 31 -14.76 -6.89 7.54
CA LYS A 31 -13.51 -6.36 6.99
C LYS A 31 -13.39 -4.94 7.54
N SER A 32 -12.72 -4.83 8.68
CA SER A 32 -12.38 -3.54 9.27
C SER A 32 -11.35 -2.90 8.36
N THR A 33 -11.78 -1.93 7.57
CA THR A 33 -10.90 -1.15 6.71
C THR A 33 -10.27 -0.05 7.54
N LEU A 34 -8.95 0.05 7.54
CA LEU A 34 -8.26 1.20 8.12
C LEU A 34 -8.58 2.45 7.28
N ASP A 35 -8.91 3.56 7.95
CA ASP A 35 -8.96 4.86 7.30
C ASP A 35 -7.54 5.23 6.80
N THR A 36 -7.48 5.91 5.66
CA THR A 36 -6.27 6.56 5.14
C THR A 36 -5.56 7.42 6.18
N SER A 37 -6.29 8.06 7.10
CA SER A 37 -5.72 8.84 8.21
C SER A 37 -4.92 8.00 9.22
N ASN A 38 -5.11 6.68 9.23
CA ASN A 38 -4.40 5.73 10.08
C ASN A 38 -3.18 5.10 9.39
N VAL A 39 -2.80 5.56 8.21
CA VAL A 39 -1.67 5.03 7.46
C VAL A 39 -0.68 6.14 7.16
N THR A 40 0.58 5.94 7.56
CA THR A 40 1.67 6.91 7.37
C THR A 40 2.76 6.31 6.48
N LEU A 41 3.19 7.05 5.46
CA LEU A 41 4.38 6.73 4.67
C LEU A 41 5.61 7.32 5.37
N ILE A 42 6.61 6.47 5.64
CA ILE A 42 7.95 6.89 6.05
C ILE A 42 8.85 6.92 4.83
N THR A 43 9.47 8.07 4.58
CA THR A 43 10.49 8.24 3.57
C THR A 43 11.90 8.21 4.17
N LYS A 44 12.89 7.87 3.35
CA LYS A 44 14.30 7.87 3.73
C LYS A 44 15.13 8.45 2.59
N VAL A 45 16.08 9.32 2.92
CA VAL A 45 17.05 9.82 1.95
C VAL A 45 18.14 8.77 1.72
N SER A 46 18.31 8.37 0.47
CA SER A 46 19.38 7.52 -0.03
C SER A 46 20.36 8.33 -0.89
N PRO A 47 21.53 7.78 -1.28
CA PRO A 47 22.46 8.47 -2.18
C PRO A 47 21.85 8.94 -3.51
N TYR A 48 20.79 8.28 -3.98
CA TYR A 48 20.14 8.58 -5.26
C TYR A 48 18.85 9.39 -5.13
N GLY A 49 18.49 9.79 -3.91
CA GLY A 49 17.27 10.55 -3.63
C GLY A 49 16.44 9.97 -2.50
N GLU A 50 15.32 10.61 -2.22
CA GLU A 50 14.34 10.13 -1.24
C GLU A 50 13.54 8.95 -1.80
N VAL A 51 13.32 7.94 -0.97
CA VAL A 51 12.53 6.75 -1.29
C VAL A 51 11.43 6.52 -0.26
N GLY A 52 10.30 5.98 -0.70
CA GLY A 52 9.28 5.41 0.19
C GLY A 52 9.80 4.12 0.81
N TYR A 53 10.10 4.16 2.11
CA TYR A 53 10.88 3.14 2.81
C TYR A 53 10.02 2.23 3.70
N ALA A 54 8.95 2.76 4.31
CA ALA A 54 8.03 1.94 5.09
C ALA A 54 6.62 2.54 5.11
N MET A 55 5.62 1.68 5.30
CA MET A 55 4.27 2.08 5.70
C MET A 55 4.07 1.78 7.17
N VAL A 56 3.39 2.67 7.90
CA VAL A 56 2.99 2.44 9.29
C VAL A 56 1.48 2.55 9.40
N CYS A 57 0.83 1.49 9.88
CA CYS A 57 -0.61 1.41 10.06
C CYS A 57 -0.95 1.46 11.56
N ASP A 58 -1.79 2.42 11.98
CA ASP A 58 -2.36 2.49 13.33
C ASP A 58 -3.64 1.66 13.40
N PHE A 59 -3.61 0.56 14.15
CA PHE A 59 -4.76 -0.32 14.34
C PHE A 59 -5.67 0.08 15.51
N GLY A 60 -5.33 1.13 16.26
CA GLY A 60 -6.10 1.60 17.42
C GLY A 60 -5.88 0.78 18.69
N ASP A 61 -5.69 -0.54 18.56
CA ASP A 61 -5.41 -1.48 19.65
C ASP A 61 -4.05 -2.18 19.48
N THR A 62 -3.54 -2.77 20.56
CA THR A 62 -2.29 -3.55 20.52
C THR A 62 -2.43 -4.72 19.56
N VAL A 63 -1.45 -4.86 18.66
CA VAL A 63 -1.40 -5.95 17.68
C VAL A 63 -0.45 -7.04 18.17
N ASP A 64 -0.84 -8.30 18.04
CA ASP A 64 0.00 -9.43 18.37
C ASP A 64 0.93 -9.77 17.19
N SER A 65 2.21 -9.48 17.34
CA SER A 65 3.24 -9.62 16.30
C SER A 65 3.41 -11.05 15.80
N LYS A 66 3.03 -12.07 16.59
CA LYS A 66 3.20 -13.48 16.19
C LYS A 66 2.32 -13.91 15.02
N TYR A 67 1.28 -13.13 14.71
CA TYR A 67 0.39 -13.35 13.58
C TYR A 67 0.74 -12.50 12.35
N LEU A 68 1.79 -11.68 12.44
CA LEU A 68 2.25 -10.87 11.32
C LEU A 68 3.21 -11.68 10.44
N ASP A 69 2.88 -11.73 9.16
CA ASP A 69 3.71 -12.28 8.10
C ASP A 69 3.65 -11.30 6.92
N PRO A 70 4.76 -11.02 6.21
CA PRO A 70 4.76 -10.19 5.01
C PRO A 70 3.69 -10.55 3.98
N LYS A 71 3.32 -11.83 3.86
CA LYS A 71 2.28 -12.33 2.93
C LYS A 71 0.87 -11.87 3.27
N ASN A 72 0.64 -11.39 4.50
CA ASN A 72 -0.66 -10.84 4.91
C ASN A 72 -0.89 -9.44 4.34
N PHE A 73 0.13 -8.82 3.75
CA PHE A 73 0.12 -7.44 3.29
C PHE A 73 0.46 -7.35 1.80
N SER A 74 -0.07 -6.32 1.15
CA SER A 74 0.34 -5.88 -0.17
C SER A 74 0.47 -4.36 -0.13
N VAL A 75 1.56 -3.84 -0.68
CA VAL A 75 1.76 -2.42 -0.86
C VAL A 75 1.96 -2.18 -2.34
N GLU A 76 1.23 -1.23 -2.90
CA GLU A 76 1.27 -0.89 -4.31
C GLU A 76 1.65 0.59 -4.45
N THR A 77 2.34 0.92 -5.53
CA THR A 77 2.68 2.30 -5.89
C THR A 77 2.18 2.57 -7.29
N THR A 78 1.60 3.76 -7.48
CA THR A 78 1.09 4.20 -8.78
C THR A 78 1.91 5.39 -9.29
N VAL A 79 2.52 5.24 -10.45
CA VAL A 79 3.28 6.28 -11.17
C VAL A 79 2.75 6.33 -12.60
N ASP A 80 2.40 7.52 -13.10
CA ASP A 80 1.86 7.72 -14.46
C ASP A 80 0.72 6.76 -14.86
N ASN A 81 -0.22 6.53 -13.93
CA ASN A 81 -1.34 5.59 -14.06
C ASN A 81 -0.95 4.10 -14.19
N LYS A 82 0.31 3.74 -13.90
CA LYS A 82 0.76 2.35 -13.79
C LYS A 82 0.93 2.00 -12.32
N THR A 83 0.30 0.90 -11.90
CA THR A 83 0.37 0.40 -10.53
C THR A 83 1.25 -0.83 -10.49
N GLU A 84 2.22 -0.83 -9.59
CA GLU A 84 3.13 -1.94 -9.36
C GLU A 84 3.22 -2.26 -7.87
N THR A 85 3.36 -3.55 -7.56
CA THR A 85 3.55 -4.02 -6.18
C THR A 85 4.97 -3.73 -5.71
N ARG A 86 5.08 -3.27 -4.46
CA ARG A 86 6.34 -3.07 -3.74
C ARG A 86 6.71 -4.35 -2.98
N ASN A 87 8.00 -4.65 -2.92
CA ASN A 87 8.51 -5.81 -2.21
C ASN A 87 8.60 -5.51 -0.71
N ILE A 88 7.81 -6.23 0.09
CA ILE A 88 7.83 -6.12 1.55
C ILE A 88 8.99 -6.95 2.10
N THR A 89 9.89 -6.32 2.85
CA THR A 89 11.08 -6.97 3.41
C THR A 89 10.85 -7.44 4.85
N ARG A 90 10.14 -6.65 5.66
CA ARG A 90 9.84 -6.93 7.07
C ARG A 90 8.47 -6.41 7.45
N VAL A 91 7.81 -7.11 8.36
CA VAL A 91 6.59 -6.65 9.04
C VAL A 91 6.71 -6.93 10.52
N TYR A 92 6.43 -5.94 11.35
CA TYR A 92 6.53 -6.05 12.80
C TYR A 92 5.69 -4.97 13.50
N THR A 93 5.54 -5.07 14.82
CA THR A 93 4.80 -4.07 15.62
C THR A 93 5.74 -3.04 16.24
N ASN A 94 5.22 -1.84 16.51
CA ASN A 94 5.93 -0.82 17.24
C ASN A 94 4.99 -0.01 18.16
N SER A 95 5.57 0.63 19.19
CA SER A 95 4.86 1.54 20.11
C SER A 95 4.73 2.96 19.55
N GLU A 96 5.48 3.28 18.49
CA GLU A 96 5.54 4.59 17.86
C GLU A 96 5.51 4.47 16.32
N ILE A 97 5.21 5.58 15.64
CA ILE A 97 5.29 5.69 14.18
C ILE A 97 6.76 5.86 13.78
N ALA A 98 7.52 4.78 13.90
CA ALA A 98 8.96 4.76 13.63
C ALA A 98 9.44 3.38 13.16
N ILE A 99 10.62 3.38 12.55
CA ILE A 99 11.36 2.16 12.19
C ILE A 99 12.17 1.67 13.39
N SER A 100 12.34 0.35 13.51
CA SER A 100 13.03 -0.28 14.63
C SER A 100 13.72 -1.56 14.15
N ASP A 101 14.90 -1.84 14.72
CA ASP A 101 15.63 -3.08 14.44
C ASP A 101 14.91 -4.30 15.03
N GLU A 102 14.15 -4.08 16.11
CA GLU A 102 13.38 -5.12 16.81
C GLU A 102 11.89 -4.78 16.86
N SER A 103 11.04 -5.81 16.87
CA SER A 103 9.61 -5.67 17.12
C SER A 103 9.37 -5.25 18.57
N LYS A 104 8.44 -4.33 18.78
CA LYS A 104 8.00 -3.87 20.10
C LYS A 104 6.49 -3.99 20.22
N ASP A 105 6.00 -4.26 21.43
CA ASP A 105 4.57 -4.28 21.67
C ASP A 105 3.96 -2.90 21.38
N GLY A 106 2.84 -2.90 20.66
CA GLY A 106 2.16 -1.66 20.33
C GLY A 106 1.08 -1.82 19.27
N LYS A 107 0.44 -0.70 18.97
CA LYS A 107 -0.70 -0.62 18.03
C LYS A 107 -0.29 -0.32 16.59
N TYR A 108 0.97 0.03 16.37
CA TYR A 108 1.47 0.34 15.04
C TYR A 108 2.04 -0.91 14.39
N VAL A 109 1.62 -1.21 13.16
CA VAL A 109 2.27 -2.22 12.32
C VAL A 109 3.13 -1.49 11.31
N VAL A 110 4.43 -1.78 11.34
CA VAL A 110 5.42 -1.27 10.40
C VAL A 110 5.64 -2.29 9.30
N ILE A 111 5.55 -1.84 8.07
CA ILE A 111 5.74 -2.63 6.85
C ILE A 111 6.91 -2.01 6.10
N GLU A 112 8.10 -2.58 6.24
CA GLU A 112 9.29 -2.12 5.53
C GLU A 112 9.26 -2.58 4.07
N LEU A 113 9.64 -1.67 3.18
CA LEU A 113 9.65 -1.86 1.74
C LEU A 113 11.09 -1.92 1.24
N ASN A 114 11.31 -2.65 0.16
CA ASN A 114 12.59 -2.65 -0.53
C ASN A 114 12.84 -1.27 -1.16
N PRO A 115 13.92 -0.56 -0.79
CA PRO A 115 14.25 0.74 -1.36
C PRO A 115 14.74 0.65 -2.81
N GLU A 116 15.10 -0.54 -3.29
CA GLU A 116 15.59 -0.78 -4.65
C GLU A 116 14.49 -1.16 -5.65
N ASP A 117 13.22 -1.13 -5.25
CA ASP A 117 12.11 -1.34 -6.18
C ASP A 117 12.07 -0.22 -7.23
N ALA A 118 11.68 -0.56 -8.47
CA ALA A 118 11.67 0.39 -9.59
C ALA A 118 10.90 1.69 -9.29
N ASN A 119 9.81 1.59 -8.54
CA ASN A 119 8.96 2.71 -8.12
C ASN A 119 9.11 3.05 -6.62
N ALA A 120 10.33 2.92 -6.07
CA ALA A 120 10.63 3.31 -4.70
C ALA A 120 10.90 4.81 -4.53
N THR A 121 11.47 5.45 -5.55
CA THR A 121 11.83 6.87 -5.56
C THR A 121 10.60 7.78 -5.45
N THR A 122 10.73 8.87 -4.70
CA THR A 122 9.72 9.96 -4.67
C THR A 122 10.00 11.02 -5.73
N LEU A 123 11.15 10.93 -6.41
CA LEU A 123 11.58 11.87 -7.44
C LEU A 123 11.24 11.34 -8.83
N GLY A 124 10.58 12.18 -9.62
CA GLY A 124 10.46 12.02 -11.07
C GLY A 124 11.40 12.98 -11.80
N PHE A 125 11.90 12.56 -12.97
CA PHE A 125 12.67 13.45 -13.84
C PHE A 125 11.76 14.06 -14.91
N ASN A 126 11.76 15.38 -15.01
CA ASN A 126 11.06 16.11 -16.07
C ASN A 126 12.08 16.70 -17.04
N GLU A 127 12.22 16.07 -18.22
CA GLU A 127 13.12 16.51 -19.28
C GLU A 127 12.80 17.93 -19.79
N GLU A 128 11.51 18.28 -19.90
CA GLU A 128 11.07 19.60 -20.39
C GLU A 128 11.38 20.72 -19.41
N ALA A 129 11.46 20.42 -18.11
CA ALA A 129 11.84 21.40 -17.10
C ALA A 129 13.35 21.62 -17.01
N PHE A 130 14.15 20.76 -17.64
CA PHE A 130 15.61 20.80 -17.60
C PHE A 130 16.24 21.46 -18.83
N LEU A 131 15.56 21.41 -19.99
CA LEU A 131 16.01 21.97 -21.28
C LEU A 131 15.44 23.36 -21.54
#